data_AF-D9PMT7-F1
#
_entry.id   AF-D9PMT7-F1
#
_cell.length_a   1.000
_cell.length_b   1.000
_cell.length_c   1.000
_cell.angle_alpha   90.00
_cell.angle_beta   90.00
_cell.angle_gamma   90.00
#
_symmetry.space_group_name_H-M   'P 1'
#
loop_
_entity.id
_entity.type
_entity.pdbx_description
1 polymer ?
#
loop_
_entity_poly.entity_id
_entity_poly.type
_entity_poly.pdbx_seq_one_letter_code
_entity_poly.pdbx_strand_id
1 'polypeptide(L)' 'MKYLKENNFKYLIIDGKTEHELNEFATEEKEMYKEELGVNIDGIDILIKKAYDLLGLISFFTVGIKETRA' A
#
# COMPACT_ATOMS: atom_id res chain seq x y z
N MET A 1 11.70 -11.33 14.21
CA MET A 1 10.50 -12.03 13.68
C MET A 1 9.88 -13.05 14.63
N LYS A 2 10.64 -13.75 15.49
CA LYS A 2 10.08 -14.76 16.42
C LYS A 2 9.00 -14.19 17.35
N TYR A 3 9.29 -13.07 18.02
CA TYR A 3 8.35 -12.36 18.90
C TYR A 3 7.03 -11.94 18.21
N LEU A 4 7.11 -11.45 16.97
CA LEU A 4 5.93 -11.04 16.19
C LEU A 4 5.04 -12.25 15.85
N LYS A 5 5.65 -13.37 15.50
CA LYS A 5 4.95 -14.61 15.16
C LYS A 5 4.30 -15.27 16.38
N GLU A 6 5.01 -15.29 17.52
CA GLU A 6 4.49 -15.87 18.78
C GLU A 6 3.25 -15.13 19.30
N ASN A 7 3.20 -13.81 19.13
CA ASN A 7 2.06 -12.99 19.55
C ASN A 7 0.98 -12.82 18.46
N ASN A 8 1.15 -13.49 17.31
CA ASN A 8 0.26 -13.38 16.16
C ASN A 8 0.01 -11.94 15.70
N PHE A 9 1.03 -11.08 15.77
CA PHE A 9 0.93 -9.70 15.34
C PHE A 9 1.04 -9.58 13.82
N LYS A 10 0.19 -8.75 13.23
CA LYS A 10 0.33 -8.36 11.82
C LYS A 10 1.59 -7.51 11.67
N TYR A 11 2.42 -7.82 10.68
CA TYR A 11 3.62 -7.03 10.36
C TYR A 11 3.81 -6.95 8.85
N LEU A 12 4.52 -5.91 8.42
CA LEU A 12 4.92 -5.68 7.04
C LEU A 12 6.41 -5.33 7.01
N ILE A 13 7.10 -5.73 5.95
CA ILE A 13 8.49 -5.34 5.69
C ILE A 13 8.45 -4.35 4.53
N ILE A 14 9.03 -3.17 4.73
CA ILE A 14 9.12 -2.10 3.72
C ILE A 14 10.56 -1.59 3.67
N ASP A 15 11.02 -1.19 2.48
CA ASP A 15 12.25 -0.44 2.32
C ASP A 15 11.92 1.05 2.30
N GLY A 16 12.13 1.73 3.43
CA GLY A 16 11.78 3.15 3.56
C GLY A 16 12.52 4.07 2.58
N LYS A 17 13.70 3.69 2.09
CA LYS A 17 14.45 4.51 1.14
C LYS A 17 13.86 4.39 -0.26
N THR A 18 13.65 3.16 -0.74
CA THR A 18 13.05 2.91 -2.05
C THR A 18 11.64 3.49 -2.13
N GLU A 19 10.83 3.35 -1.08
CA GLU A 19 9.48 3.91 -1.05
C GLU A 19 9.47 5.45 -1.07
N HIS A 20 10.46 6.10 -0.45
CA HIS A 20 10.60 7.54 -0.48
C HIS A 20 10.96 8.04 -1.88
N GLU A 21 11.97 7.41 -2.50
CA GLU A 21 12.37 7.70 -3.89
C GLU A 21 11.21 7.49 -4.86
N LEU A 22 10.47 6.38 -4.73
CA LEU A 22 9.27 6.10 -5.53
C LEU A 22 8.19 7.20 -5.43
N ASN A 23 8.05 7.84 -4.27
CA ASN A 23 7.05 8.89 -4.03
C ASN A 23 7.41 10.22 -4.72
N GLU A 24 8.69 10.45 -5.04
CA GLU A 24 9.12 11.65 -5.74
C GLU A 24 8.89 11.58 -7.26
N PHE A 25 8.73 10.37 -7.82
CA PHE A 25 8.43 10.19 -9.24
C PHE A 25 6.97 10.53 -9.56
N ALA A 26 6.74 11.11 -10.74
CA ALA A 26 5.40 11.29 -11.27
C ALA A 26 4.71 9.93 -11.48
N THR A 27 3.39 9.87 -11.34
CA THR A 27 2.60 8.62 -11.41
C THR A 27 2.90 7.79 -12.66
N GLU A 28 3.23 8.44 -13.77
CA GLU A 28 3.57 7.82 -15.07
C GLU A 28 4.96 7.15 -15.07
N GLU A 29 5.94 7.71 -14.36
CA GLU A 29 7.29 7.15 -14.24
C GLU A 29 7.36 6.04 -13.18
N LYS A 30 6.41 6.06 -12.23
CA LYS A 30 6.34 5.13 -11.10
C LYS A 30 6.14 3.67 -11.53
N GLU A 31 5.37 3.41 -12.59
CA GLU A 31 5.13 2.04 -13.08
C GLU A 31 6.36 1.45 -13.77
N MET A 32 7.04 2.24 -14.61
CA MET A 32 8.28 1.81 -15.27
C MET A 32 9.37 1.48 -14.24
N TYR A 33 9.52 2.31 -13.21
CA TYR A 33 10.51 2.10 -12.15
C TYR A 33 10.22 0.86 -11.30
N LYS A 34 8.94 0.56 -11.07
CA LYS A 34 8.49 -0.67 -10.37
C LYS A 34 8.85 -1.93 -11.16
N GLU A 35 8.66 -1.91 -12.48
CA GLU A 35 9.06 -3.02 -13.35
C GLU A 35 10.57 -3.23 -13.34
N GLU A 36 11.37 -2.16 -13.41
CA GLU A 36 12.84 -2.24 -13.38
C GLU A 36 13.38 -2.76 -12.04
N LEU A 37 12.78 -2.36 -10.91
CA LEU A 37 13.15 -2.85 -9.58
C LEU A 37 12.62 -4.25 -9.27
N GLY A 38 11.75 -4.81 -10.11
CA GLY A 38 11.07 -6.09 -9.85
C GLY A 38 10.08 -6.04 -8.68
N VAL A 39 9.69 -4.83 -8.26
CA VAL A 39 8.78 -4.60 -7.12
C VAL A 39 7.41 -4.27 -7.68
N ASN A 40 6.60 -5.32 -7.90
CA ASN A 40 5.25 -5.21 -8.46
C ASN A 40 4.24 -4.49 -7.54
N ILE A 41 4.59 -4.21 -6.27
CA ILE A 41 3.65 -3.68 -5.30
C ILE A 41 4.30 -2.58 -4.47
N ASP A 42 3.66 -1.42 -4.42
CA ASP A 42 4.02 -0.27 -3.60
C ASP A 42 3.85 -0.61 -2.10
N GLY A 43 4.94 -0.53 -1.34
CA GLY A 43 4.96 -0.86 0.08
C GLY A 43 4.09 0.07 0.91
N ILE A 44 3.96 1.34 0.50
CA ILE A 44 3.05 2.30 1.12
C ILE A 44 1.60 1.93 0.83
N ASP A 45 1.25 1.52 -0.39
CA ASP A 45 -0.11 1.04 -0.71
C ASP A 45 -0.48 -0.20 0.11
N ILE A 46 0.45 -1.13 0.31
CA ILE A 46 0.22 -2.29 1.18
C ILE A 46 0.02 -1.83 2.63
N LEU A 47 0.83 -0.89 3.11
CA LEU A 47 0.71 -0.36 4.47
C LEU A 47 -0.68 0.26 4.69
N ILE A 48 -1.16 1.08 3.75
CA ILE A 48 -2.49 1.70 3.82
C ILE A 48 -3.58 0.64 3.91
N LYS A 49 -3.57 -0.34 2.99
CA LYS A 49 -4.58 -1.43 2.98
C LYS A 49 -4.53 -2.26 4.26
N LYS A 50 -3.34 -2.61 4.76
CA LYS A 50 -3.19 -3.40 6.00
C LYS A 50 -3.60 -2.63 7.25
N ALA A 51 -3.35 -1.33 7.29
CA ALA A 51 -3.82 -0.47 8.38
C ALA A 51 -5.36 -0.35 8.36
N TYR A 52 -5.94 -0.18 7.18
CA TYR A 52 -7.39 -0.17 6.97
C TYR A 52 -8.05 -1.47 7.46
N ASP A 53 -7.49 -2.62 7.06
CA ASP A 53 -7.91 -3.95 7.51
C ASP A 53 -7.71 -4.13 9.03
N LEU A 54 -6.65 -3.56 9.61
CA LEU A 54 -6.37 -3.64 11.04
C LEU A 54 -7.39 -2.87 11.87
N LEU A 55 -7.85 -1.73 11.36
CA LEU A 55 -8.90 -0.92 11.97
C LEU A 55 -10.30 -1.51 11.79
N GLY A 56 -10.45 -2.56 10.97
CA GLY A 56 -11.75 -3.20 10.70
C GLY A 56 -12.70 -2.32 9.89
N LEU A 57 -12.15 -1.40 9.09
CA LEU A 57 -12.93 -0.50 8.25
C LEU A 57 -13.46 -1.22 7.00
N ILE A 58 -14.53 -0.69 6.42
CA ILE A 58 -15.11 -1.17 5.17
C ILE A 58 -15.40 0.00 4.22
N SER A 59 -15.09 -0.18 2.94
CA SER A 59 -15.47 0.76 1.89
C SER A 59 -16.73 0.27 1.20
N PHE A 60 -17.65 1.18 0.92
CA PHE A 60 -18.83 0.92 0.11
C PHE A 60 -18.99 2.03 -0.91
N PHE A 61 -19.49 1.68 -2.08
CA PHE A 61 -19.64 2.63 -3.17
C PHE A 61 -21.02 3.25 -3.17
N THR A 62 -21.07 4.56 -3.38
CA THR A 62 -22.26 5.24 -3.85
C THR A 62 -22.02 5.72 -5.27
N VAL A 63 -22.92 5.37 -6.18
CA VAL A 63 -22.79 5.68 -7.61
C VAL A 63 -23.98 6.54 -8.04
N GLY A 64 -23.68 7.72 -8.57
CA GLY A 64 -24.65 8.62 -9.18
C GLY A 64 -24.15 9.14 -10.52
N ILE A 65 -25.02 9.83 -11.25
CA ILE A 65 -24.71 10.38 -12.59
C ILE A 65 -23.57 11.40 -12.56
N LYS A 66 -23.35 12.07 -11.41
CA LYS A 66 -22.32 13.11 -11.26
C LYS A 66 -21.06 12.67 -10.53
N GLU A 67 -21.11 11.69 -9.63
CA GLU A 67 -19.95 11.28 -8.83
C GLU A 67 -20.00 9.81 -8.40
N THR A 68 -18.82 9.24 -8.21
CA THR A 68 -18.60 7.93 -7.56
C THR A 68 -17.64 8.15 -6.39
N ARG A 69 -17.96 7.59 -5.22
CA ARG A 69 -17.14 7.71 -4.00
C ARG A 69 -16.96 6.33 -3.34
N ALA A 70 -15.80 6.10 -2.75
CA ALA A 70 -15.35 4.87 -2.09
C ALA A 70 -14.71 5.15 -0.73
#